data_AF-A0AA50R6E9-F1
#
_entry.id   AF-A0AA50R6E9-F1
#
_cell.length_a   1.000
_cell.length_b   1.000
_cell.length_c   1.000
_cell.angle_alpha   90.00
_cell.angle_beta   90.00
_cell.angle_gamma   90.00
#
_symmetry.space_group_name_H-M   'P 1'
#
loop_
_entity.id
_entity.type
_entity.pdbx_description
1 polymer ?
#
loop_
_entity_poly.entity_id
_entity_poly.type
_entity_poly.pdbx_seq_one_letter_code
_entity_poly.pdbx_strand_id
1 'polypeptide(L)'
;NGLIHKKAVGVVENPNRKGFTVVYKKAKATNKPAKNLVRRPFKAGARRSLHKVKRLLRANNYRNDLAKPTLRRASAILRSQRPIKAKKPKAAAA
;
A
#
# COMPACT_ATOMS: atom_id res chain seq x y z
N ASN A 1 -4.81 14.59 -4.84
CA ASN A 1 -3.32 14.68 -4.91
C ASN A 1 -2.72 14.53 -3.51
N GLY A 2 -1.65 13.76 -3.31
CA GLY A 2 -1.07 13.45 -1.99
C GLY A 2 -0.23 14.57 -1.35
N LEU A 3 0.20 15.58 -2.11
CA LEU A 3 1.05 16.66 -1.61
C LEU A 3 0.25 17.81 -0.96
N ILE A 4 -0.90 18.14 -1.52
CA ILE A 4 -1.73 19.28 -1.11
C ILE A 4 -2.48 19.00 0.20
N HIS A 5 -3.04 17.79 0.36
CA HIS A 5 -3.87 17.48 1.53
C HIS A 5 -3.04 17.24 2.80
N LYS A 6 -3.57 17.69 3.95
CA LYS A 6 -3.03 17.41 5.30
C LYS A 6 -3.03 15.91 5.63
N LYS A 7 -4.02 15.17 5.13
CA LYS A 7 -4.12 13.70 5.23
C LYS A 7 -3.99 13.08 3.84
N ALA A 8 -2.99 12.23 3.67
CA ALA A 8 -2.74 11.51 2.44
C ALA A 8 -2.22 10.11 2.77
N VAL A 9 -2.46 9.16 1.86
CA VAL A 9 -2.04 7.77 1.99
C VAL A 9 -1.37 7.35 0.69
N GLY A 10 -0.19 6.75 0.81
CA GLY A 10 0.55 6.09 -0.27
C GLY A 10 0.84 4.65 0.12
N VAL A 11 0.87 3.76 -0.87
CA VAL A 11 1.30 2.37 -0.69
C VAL A 11 2.50 2.12 -1.56
N VAL A 12 3.59 1.70 -0.93
CA VAL A 12 4.91 1.45 -1.55
C VAL A 12 5.32 0.02 -1.25
N GLU A 13 6.08 -0.58 -2.15
CA GLU A 13 6.66 -1.91 -1.92
C GLU A 13 7.66 -1.85 -0.76
N ASN A 14 7.78 -2.95 0.00
CA ASN A 14 8.84 -3.04 1.00
C ASN A 14 10.20 -3.23 0.30
N PRO A 15 11.30 -2.68 0.84
CA PRO A 15 12.65 -2.88 0.28
C PRO A 15 13.00 -4.35 0.09
N ASN A 16 12.59 -5.20 1.04
CA ASN A 16 12.89 -6.64 1.01
C ASN A 16 11.93 -7.44 0.11
N ARG A 17 11.10 -6.77 -0.72
CA ARG A 17 10.04 -7.34 -1.58
C ARG A 17 9.04 -8.27 -0.86
N LYS A 18 9.01 -8.23 0.47
CA LYS A 18 8.11 -8.99 1.33
C LYS A 18 7.04 -8.07 1.90
N GLY A 19 5.85 -8.08 1.31
CA GLY A 19 4.72 -7.24 1.70
C GLY A 19 4.89 -5.79 1.28
N PHE A 20 4.18 -4.87 1.93
CA PHE A 20 4.14 -3.45 1.53
C PHE A 20 4.25 -2.51 2.73
N THR A 21 4.64 -1.27 2.47
CA THR A 21 4.64 -0.18 3.45
C THR A 21 3.54 0.81 3.11
N VAL A 22 2.71 1.14 4.11
CA VAL A 22 1.78 2.27 4.01
C VAL A 22 2.48 3.50 4.52
N VAL A 23 2.49 4.53 3.69
CA VAL A 23 2.98 5.86 4.02
C VAL A 23 1.79 6.78 4.20
N TYR A 24 1.68 7.46 5.34
CA TYR A 24 0.61 8.44 5.54
C TYR A 24 1.12 9.69 6.27
N LYS A 25 0.41 10.81 6.09
CA LYS A 25 0.79 12.10 6.66
C LYS A 25 0.28 12.30 8.09
N LYS A 26 1.07 12.96 8.93
CA LYS A 26 0.64 13.45 10.25
C LYS A 26 0.08 14.85 10.06
N ALA A 27 -1.22 15.03 10.30
CA ALA A 27 -1.88 16.34 10.16
C ALA A 27 -1.22 17.43 11.03
N LYS A 28 -0.71 17.07 12.22
CA LYS A 28 -0.02 17.99 13.14
C LYS A 28 1.35 18.48 12.64
N ALA A 29 1.99 17.77 11.70
CA ALA A 29 3.36 18.05 11.26
C ALA A 29 3.43 18.48 9.78
N THR A 30 2.39 19.16 9.28
CA THR A 30 2.25 19.50 7.86
C THR A 30 3.47 20.27 7.32
N ASN A 31 3.97 21.26 8.07
CA ASN A 31 5.10 22.11 7.67
C ASN A 31 6.48 21.54 8.07
N LYS A 32 6.51 20.32 8.63
CA LYS A 32 7.73 19.66 9.10
C LYS A 32 7.98 18.43 8.24
N PRO A 33 8.51 18.56 7.01
CA PRO A 33 8.56 17.49 6.02
C PRO A 33 9.26 16.23 6.54
N ALA A 34 10.37 16.39 7.27
CA ALA A 34 11.10 15.28 7.89
C ALA A 34 10.25 14.45 8.89
N LYS A 35 9.31 15.08 9.60
CA LYS A 35 8.47 14.45 10.63
C LYS A 35 7.03 14.14 10.17
N ASN A 36 6.65 14.62 8.99
CA ASN A 36 5.28 14.56 8.48
C ASN A 36 4.88 13.13 8.10
N LEU A 37 5.77 12.37 7.48
CA LEU A 37 5.45 11.04 6.96
C LEU A 37 5.66 9.94 8.01
N VAL A 38 4.65 9.09 8.17
CA VAL A 38 4.79 7.82 8.90
C VAL A 38 4.88 6.70 7.89
N ARG A 39 5.93 5.89 8.01
CA ARG A 39 6.09 4.64 7.25
C ARG A 39 5.75 3.47 8.16
N ARG A 40 4.70 2.72 7.82
CA ARG A 40 4.31 1.51 8.55
C ARG A 40 4.44 0.27 7.66
N PRO A 41 5.41 -0.63 7.94
CA PRO A 41 5.58 -1.85 7.17
C PRO A 41 4.53 -2.90 7.55
N PHE A 42 3.98 -3.58 6.54
CA PHE A 42 3.10 -4.73 6.66
C PHE A 42 3.80 -5.94 6.02
N LYS A 43 4.29 -6.84 6.87
CA LYS A 43 5.02 -8.06 6.47
C LYS A 43 4.21 -9.35 6.68
N ALA A 44 2.99 -9.23 7.20
CA ALA A 44 2.12 -10.38 7.43
C ALA A 44 1.46 -10.87 6.13
N GLY A 45 0.82 -12.04 6.19
CA GLY A 45 0.07 -12.60 5.06
C GLY A 45 -1.02 -11.67 4.52
N ALA A 46 -1.38 -11.87 3.25
CA ALA A 46 -2.21 -10.96 2.46
C ALA A 46 -3.52 -10.55 3.18
N ARG A 47 -4.30 -11.52 3.64
CA ARG A 47 -5.59 -11.28 4.33
C ARG A 47 -5.42 -10.40 5.58
N ARG A 48 -4.45 -10.73 6.43
CA ARG A 48 -4.17 -10.00 7.68
C ARG A 48 -3.67 -8.58 7.40
N SER A 49 -2.76 -8.43 6.44
CA SER A 49 -2.20 -7.12 6.08
C SER A 49 -3.27 -6.20 5.50
N LEU A 50 -4.09 -6.68 4.56
CA LEU A 50 -5.18 -5.91 3.97
C LEU A 50 -6.24 -5.52 5.00
N HIS A 51 -6.63 -6.44 5.90
CA HIS A 51 -7.56 -6.14 6.98
C HIS A 51 -7.03 -5.03 7.90
N LYS A 52 -5.75 -5.09 8.30
CA LYS A 52 -5.13 -4.07 9.15
C LYS A 52 -5.05 -2.70 8.47
N VAL A 53 -4.84 -2.64 7.16
CA VAL A 53 -4.90 -1.37 6.39
C VAL A 53 -6.31 -0.80 6.37
N LYS A 54 -7.32 -1.63 6.09
CA LYS A 54 -8.73 -1.21 6.13
C LYS A 54 -9.08 -0.63 7.49
N ARG A 55 -8.69 -1.31 8.58
CA ARG A 55 -8.92 -0.85 9.95
C ARG A 55 -8.19 0.45 10.25
N LEU A 56 -6.93 0.60 9.82
CA LEU A 56 -6.15 1.83 10.02
C LEU A 56 -6.84 3.05 9.41
N LEU A 57 -7.49 2.90 8.24
CA LEU A 57 -8.19 4.01 7.60
C LEU A 57 -9.58 4.27 8.18
N ARG A 58 -10.37 3.21 8.36
CA ARG A 58 -11.77 3.31 8.81
C ARG A 58 -11.93 3.53 10.31
N ALA A 59 -11.26 2.75 11.15
CA ALA A 59 -11.44 2.84 12.60
C ALA A 59 -10.88 4.14 13.18
N ASN A 60 -9.84 4.69 12.54
CA ASN A 60 -9.24 5.96 12.98
C ASN A 60 -9.86 7.18 12.29
N ASN A 61 -10.94 7.02 11.50
CA ASN A 61 -11.55 8.07 10.69
C ASN A 61 -10.51 8.93 9.95
N TYR A 62 -9.51 8.27 9.36
CA TYR A 62 -8.38 8.98 8.77
C TYR A 62 -8.80 9.57 7.41
N ARG A 63 -9.12 8.70 6.45
CA ARG A 63 -9.64 9.02 5.10
C ARG A 63 -10.40 7.81 4.56
N ASN A 64 -11.70 7.76 4.86
CA ASN A 64 -12.55 6.60 4.56
C ASN A 64 -12.77 6.41 3.05
N ASP A 65 -12.73 7.51 2.30
CA ASP A 65 -12.74 7.59 0.84
C ASP A 65 -11.57 6.80 0.21
N LEU A 66 -10.38 6.89 0.82
CA LEU A 66 -9.18 6.23 0.32
C LEU A 66 -9.09 4.74 0.68
N ALA A 67 -10.03 4.19 1.44
CA ALA A 67 -9.96 2.79 1.89
C ALA A 67 -9.91 1.82 0.71
N LYS A 68 -10.82 1.93 -0.26
CA LYS A 68 -10.91 1.02 -1.41
C LYS A 68 -9.71 1.20 -2.37
N PRO A 69 -9.31 2.43 -2.76
CA PRO A 69 -8.09 2.64 -3.56
C PRO A 69 -6.82 2.10 -2.92
N THR A 70 -6.64 2.30 -1.60
CA THR A 70 -5.47 1.83 -0.87
C THR A 70 -5.39 0.30 -0.87
N LEU A 71 -6.52 -0.38 -0.65
CA LEU A 71 -6.58 -1.84 -0.72
C LEU A 71 -6.27 -2.38 -2.12
N ARG A 72 -6.80 -1.75 -3.18
CA ARG A 72 -6.50 -2.14 -4.56
C ARG A 72 -5.01 -2.05 -4.86
N ARG A 73 -4.36 -0.95 -4.49
CA ARG A 73 -2.92 -0.76 -4.69
C ARG A 73 -2.08 -1.75 -3.88
N ALA A 74 -2.44 -1.99 -2.62
CA ALA A 74 -1.78 -2.99 -1.78
C ALA A 74 -1.92 -4.41 -2.35
N SER A 75 -3.11 -4.79 -2.83
CA SER A 75 -3.32 -6.09 -3.48
C SER A 75 -2.53 -6.23 -4.78
N ALA A 76 -2.39 -5.16 -5.57
CA ALA A 76 -1.58 -5.16 -6.78
C ALA A 76 -0.09 -5.42 -6.46
N ILE A 77 0.45 -4.78 -5.41
CA ILE A 77 1.82 -5.02 -4.93
C ILE A 77 1.99 -6.45 -4.41
N LEU A 78 1.03 -6.96 -3.64
CA LEU A 78 1.08 -8.35 -3.19
C LEU A 78 1.04 -9.34 -4.38
N ARG A 79 0.37 -8.97 -5.48
CA ARG A 79 0.35 -9.77 -6.70
C ARG A 79 1.66 -9.68 -7.47
N SER A 80 2.28 -8.50 -7.58
CA SER A 80 3.58 -8.31 -8.26
C SER A 80 4.72 -9.05 -7.56
N GLN A 81 4.62 -9.26 -6.25
CA GLN A 81 5.60 -10.00 -5.46
C GLN A 81 5.50 -11.52 -5.58
N ARG A 82 4.42 -12.05 -6.15
CA ARG A 82 4.28 -13.51 -6.33
C ARG A 82 5.21 -13.95 -7.46
N PRO A 83 5.88 -15.11 -7.33
CA PRO A 83 6.70 -15.65 -8.40
C PRO A 83 5.84 -15.83 -9.65
N ILE A 84 6.31 -15.28 -10.77
CA ILE A 84 5.63 -15.40 -12.05
C ILE A 84 5.86 -16.82 -12.54
N LYS A 85 4.78 -17.59 -12.73
CA LYS A 85 4.89 -18.88 -13.43
C LYS A 85 5.34 -18.62 -14.85
N ALA A 86 6.41 -19.27 -15.30
CA ALA A 86 6.90 -19.14 -16.67
C ALA A 86 5.74 -19.36 -17.65
N LYS A 87 5.58 -18.46 -18.64
CA LYS A 87 4.61 -18.67 -19.71
C LYS A 87 5.09 -19.87 -20.53
N LYS A 88 4.22 -20.88 -20.72
CA LYS A 88 4.48 -21.93 -21.72
C LYS A 88 4.68 -21.25 -23.09
N PRO A 89 5.73 -21.61 -23.86
CA PRO A 89 5.91 -21.08 -25.19
C PRO A 89 4.66 -21.43 -26.02
N LYS A 90 4.16 -20.44 -26.76
CA LYS A 90 3.06 -20.65 -27.70
C LYS A 90 3.64 -21.52 -28.82
N ALA A 91 3.13 -22.74 -28.99
CA ALA A 91 3.54 -23.57 -30.12
C ALA A 91 3.28 -22.77 -31.40
N ALA A 92 4.33 -22.59 -32.20
CA ALA A 92 4.19 -22.00 -33.52
C ALA A 92 3.20 -22.86 -34.31
N ALA A 93 2.18 -22.22 -34.89
CA ALA A 93 1.30 -22.90 -35.83
C ALA A 93 2.15 -23.28 -37.05
N ALA A 94 2.25 -24.58 -37.32
CA ALA A 94 2.78 -25.13 -38.55
C ALA A 94 1.74 -25.05 -39.66
#